data_AF-A0A2P8KLI8-F1
#
_entry.id   AF-A0A2P8KLI8-F1
#
_cell.length_a   1.000
_cell.length_b   1.000
_cell.length_c   1.000
_cell.angle_alpha   90.00
_cell.angle_beta   90.00
_cell.angle_gamma   90.00
#
_symmetry.space_group_name_H-M   'P 1'
#
loop_
_entity.id
_entity.type
_entity.pdbx_description
1 polymer ?
#
loop_
_entity_poly.entity_id
_entity_poly.type
_entity_poly.pdbx_seq_one_letter_code
_entity_poly.pdbx_strand_id
1 'polypeptide(L)'
;MRFFDRLFSRKATNSLELFREIYGGRASKAGQTINLETAFKVSVAFACLKVLSQGGAQVPFKLFREADVDGLTKIQAAKDHSLYDLVATAPNDWTTSFEFRETLILHAAMGNAFAFLNRGVGGKILEMILLDPGKVEKVQNEDYSIEYKVTGKSGAVRIFPSESIWHVKGPSWNGLLGMEVLNVAREALGLAIATEESHAKLHAKGIRTSGTYSVDGNLSPDQYKALKAWIEKEMAGAENAGAPMILDRGAKWLATAMSGLDAQHLETRKFQIEEVCRFFGVMPIMVGYSDKAATYASAEQMFLSHVVHTLSPWYARVENSADLHLLTKKERASGLYFKFMAGGLLRGAAKDRAEYYAKALGSGGSPAWMTQDEVRGLEELNPFGGDAAVLPIATNTPAPVPAAV
;
A
#
# COMPACT_ATOMS: atom_id res chain seq x y z
N MET A 1 -23.27 10.38 -48.18
CA MET A 1 -21.94 10.99 -47.93
C MET A 1 -21.88 11.65 -46.54
N ARG A 2 -22.09 10.91 -45.43
CA ARG A 2 -22.01 11.49 -44.07
C ARG A 2 -21.60 10.48 -42.98
N PHE A 3 -20.96 9.38 -43.38
CA PHE A 3 -20.54 8.31 -42.46
C PHE A 3 -19.01 8.18 -42.35
N PHE A 4 -18.25 8.68 -43.33
CA PHE A 4 -16.79 8.59 -43.36
C PHE A 4 -16.05 9.79 -42.71
N ASP A 5 -16.73 10.91 -42.45
CA ASP A 5 -16.09 12.11 -41.85
C ASP A 5 -15.87 12.00 -40.34
N ARG A 6 -16.34 10.93 -39.67
CA ARG A 6 -16.14 10.73 -38.23
C ARG A 6 -14.90 9.91 -37.85
N LEU A 7 -14.19 9.33 -38.82
CA LEU A 7 -13.03 8.48 -38.55
C LEU A 7 -11.67 9.19 -38.60
N PHE A 8 -11.60 10.46 -39.04
CA PHE A 8 -10.32 11.15 -39.26
C PHE A 8 -10.18 12.55 -38.62
N SER A 9 -10.87 12.81 -37.50
CA SER A 9 -10.61 14.02 -36.70
C SER A 9 -10.05 13.70 -35.31
N ARG A 10 -8.90 13.01 -35.26
CA ARG A 10 -7.99 13.09 -34.11
C ARG A 10 -7.04 14.26 -34.35
N LYS A 11 -7.47 15.46 -33.95
CA LYS A 11 -6.61 16.64 -33.82
C LYS A 11 -6.43 16.95 -32.33
N ALA A 12 -5.16 16.93 -31.91
CA ALA A 12 -4.60 17.46 -30.66
C ALA A 12 -5.45 17.25 -29.39
N THR A 13 -5.05 16.26 -28.59
CA THR A 13 -5.53 16.06 -27.22
C THR A 13 -5.47 17.38 -26.46
N ASN A 14 -6.65 17.93 -26.16
CA ASN A 14 -6.77 19.21 -25.48
C ASN A 14 -6.20 19.03 -24.07
N SER A 15 -5.38 19.97 -23.60
CA SER A 15 -4.76 19.90 -22.26
C SER A 15 -5.81 19.73 -21.16
N LEU A 16 -7.05 20.17 -21.41
CA LEU A 16 -8.20 20.03 -20.53
C LEU A 16 -8.80 18.61 -20.51
N GLU A 17 -8.71 17.84 -21.60
CA GLU A 17 -9.08 16.42 -21.61
C GLU A 17 -8.01 15.57 -20.92
N LEU A 18 -6.73 15.86 -21.13
CA LEU A 18 -5.63 15.23 -20.40
C LEU A 18 -5.67 15.58 -18.90
N PHE A 19 -6.01 16.83 -18.56
CA PHE A 19 -6.24 17.26 -17.17
C PHE A 19 -7.47 16.58 -16.58
N ARG A 20 -8.54 16.36 -17.35
CA ARG A 20 -9.70 15.58 -16.91
C ARG A 20 -9.42 14.08 -16.82
N GLU A 21 -8.46 13.56 -17.56
CA GLU A 21 -8.08 12.13 -17.51
C GLU A 21 -7.13 11.84 -16.35
N ILE A 22 -6.26 12.79 -15.99
CA ILE A 22 -5.28 12.68 -14.88
C ILE A 22 -5.86 13.20 -13.54
N TYR A 23 -6.61 14.31 -13.54
CA TYR A 23 -7.19 14.94 -12.34
C TYR A 23 -8.72 14.85 -12.26
N GLY A 24 -9.40 14.67 -13.39
CA GLY A 24 -10.86 14.52 -13.45
C GLY A 24 -11.26 13.11 -13.04
N GLY A 25 -11.35 12.91 -11.73
CA GLY A 25 -11.81 11.67 -11.16
C GLY A 25 -13.11 11.16 -11.77
N ARG A 26 -13.37 9.85 -11.62
CA ARG A 26 -14.63 9.27 -12.07
C ARG A 26 -15.67 9.42 -10.97
N ALA A 27 -16.89 9.81 -11.35
CA ALA A 27 -18.00 9.86 -10.42
C ALA A 27 -18.40 8.43 -9.99
N SER A 28 -18.53 8.23 -8.69
CA SER A 28 -19.15 7.04 -8.09
C SER A 28 -20.68 7.13 -8.19
N LYS A 29 -21.38 6.01 -8.00
CA LYS A 29 -22.84 5.97 -7.90
C LYS A 29 -23.38 6.80 -6.73
N ALA A 30 -22.56 7.01 -5.71
CA ALA A 30 -22.85 7.90 -4.58
C ALA A 30 -22.69 9.40 -4.91
N GLY A 31 -22.31 9.75 -6.15
CA GLY A 31 -22.16 11.12 -6.63
C GLY A 31 -20.80 11.76 -6.34
N GLN A 32 -19.94 11.08 -5.58
CA GLN A 32 -18.60 11.56 -5.22
C GLN A 32 -17.59 11.29 -6.33
N THR A 33 -16.71 12.25 -6.62
CA THR A 33 -15.65 12.13 -7.64
C THR A 33 -14.39 11.51 -7.02
N ILE A 34 -13.94 10.39 -7.59
CA ILE A 34 -12.76 9.66 -7.09
C ILE A 34 -11.55 9.93 -7.98
N ASN A 35 -10.54 10.57 -7.39
CA ASN A 35 -9.20 10.75 -7.93
C ASN A 35 -8.17 10.47 -6.82
N LEU A 36 -6.89 10.66 -7.13
CA LEU A 36 -5.79 10.42 -6.18
C LEU A 36 -5.92 11.27 -4.90
N GLU A 37 -6.31 12.53 -5.05
CA GLU A 37 -6.47 13.46 -3.91
C GLU A 37 -7.63 13.04 -3.01
N THR A 38 -8.80 12.74 -3.57
CA THR A 38 -9.97 12.34 -2.77
C THR A 38 -9.79 10.95 -2.16
N ALA A 39 -9.10 10.04 -2.85
CA ALA A 39 -8.77 8.72 -2.30
C ALA A 39 -7.82 8.81 -1.10
N PHE A 40 -6.80 9.67 -1.14
CA PHE A 40 -5.87 9.86 -0.01
C PHE A 40 -6.52 10.53 1.21
N LYS A 41 -7.62 11.26 1.02
CA LYS A 41 -8.42 11.80 2.13
C LYS A 41 -9.24 10.71 2.84
N VAL A 42 -9.51 9.57 2.19
CA VAL A 42 -10.14 8.42 2.85
C VAL A 42 -9.10 7.73 3.73
N SER A 43 -9.26 7.87 5.05
CA SER A 43 -8.30 7.38 6.05
C SER A 43 -7.89 5.92 5.88
N VAL A 44 -8.86 5.04 5.62
CA VAL A 44 -8.61 3.59 5.42
C VAL A 44 -7.80 3.33 4.17
N ALA A 45 -8.12 4.00 3.06
CA ALA A 45 -7.39 3.80 1.80
C ALA A 45 -5.93 4.25 1.93
N PHE A 46 -5.71 5.41 2.56
CA PHE A 46 -4.36 5.89 2.85
C PHE A 46 -3.62 4.96 3.82
N ALA A 47 -4.29 4.46 4.85
CA ALA A 47 -3.71 3.50 5.79
C ALA A 47 -3.32 2.18 5.10
N CYS A 48 -4.16 1.63 4.21
CA CYS A 48 -3.84 0.43 3.43
C CYS A 48 -2.60 0.64 2.56
N LEU A 49 -2.53 1.76 1.82
CA LEU A 49 -1.37 2.08 0.99
C LEU A 49 -0.10 2.24 1.83
N LYS A 50 -0.20 2.87 3.00
CA LYS A 50 0.89 2.99 3.96
C LYS A 50 1.37 1.62 4.46
N VAL A 51 0.44 0.73 4.85
CA VAL A 51 0.77 -0.63 5.30
C VAL A 51 1.51 -1.41 4.21
N LEU A 52 1.04 -1.36 2.96
CA LEU A 52 1.69 -2.05 1.84
C LEU A 52 3.09 -1.49 1.54
N SER A 53 3.19 -0.17 1.41
CA SER A 53 4.44 0.51 1.05
C SER A 53 5.50 0.40 2.14
N GLN A 54 5.13 0.63 3.40
CA GLN A 54 6.05 0.53 4.54
C GLN A 54 6.39 -0.92 4.88
N GLY A 55 5.41 -1.83 4.83
CA GLY A 55 5.66 -3.26 4.97
C GLY A 55 6.62 -3.78 3.90
N GLY A 56 6.49 -3.25 2.68
CA GLY A 56 7.43 -3.43 1.58
C GLY A 56 8.85 -2.90 1.84
N ALA A 57 8.93 -1.65 2.29
CA ALA A 57 10.17 -0.90 2.40
C ALA A 57 11.01 -1.24 3.64
N GLN A 58 10.36 -1.67 4.74
CA GLN A 58 11.01 -1.98 6.02
C GLN A 58 11.93 -3.20 5.95
N VAL A 59 11.73 -4.07 4.95
CA VAL A 59 12.56 -5.24 4.74
C VAL A 59 13.74 -4.89 3.82
N PRO A 60 14.99 -5.24 4.18
CA PRO A 60 16.14 -5.01 3.31
C PRO A 60 15.98 -5.73 1.97
N PHE A 61 16.19 -4.99 0.89
CA PHE A 61 16.20 -5.51 -0.48
C PHE A 61 17.65 -5.50 -0.98
N LYS A 62 18.18 -6.68 -1.34
CA LYS A 62 19.61 -6.83 -1.66
C LYS A 62 19.78 -7.70 -2.90
N LEU A 63 20.92 -7.50 -3.56
CA LEU A 63 21.38 -8.34 -4.66
C LEU A 63 22.26 -9.45 -4.10
N PHE A 64 21.95 -10.69 -4.49
CA PHE A 64 22.70 -11.89 -4.14
C PHE A 64 23.29 -12.53 -5.39
N ARG A 65 24.27 -13.40 -5.17
CA ARG A 65 24.88 -14.27 -6.17
C ARG A 65 24.95 -15.68 -5.61
N GLU A 66 24.50 -16.64 -6.39
CA GLU A 66 24.73 -18.06 -6.17
C GLU A 66 26.04 -18.47 -6.84
N ALA A 67 26.87 -19.23 -6.13
CA ALA A 67 28.07 -19.84 -6.68
C ALA A 67 28.10 -21.31 -6.28
N ASP A 68 28.46 -22.18 -7.22
CA ASP A 68 28.78 -23.57 -6.91
C ASP A 68 30.21 -23.62 -6.34
N VAL A 69 30.32 -24.07 -5.09
CA VAL A 69 31.61 -24.29 -4.42
C VAL A 69 31.56 -25.69 -3.83
N ASP A 70 32.46 -26.55 -4.28
CA ASP A 70 32.56 -27.95 -3.83
C ASP A 70 31.26 -28.75 -4.02
N GLY A 71 30.48 -28.46 -5.08
CA GLY A 71 29.19 -29.11 -5.35
C GLY A 71 28.03 -28.61 -4.48
N LEU A 72 28.24 -27.53 -3.72
CA LEU A 72 27.23 -26.88 -2.89
C LEU A 72 26.94 -25.47 -3.38
N THR A 73 25.65 -25.11 -3.40
CA THR A 73 25.22 -23.74 -3.72
C THR A 73 25.51 -22.81 -2.56
N LYS A 74 26.49 -21.93 -2.74
CA LYS A 74 26.84 -20.86 -1.80
C LYS A 74 26.17 -19.56 -2.20
N ILE A 75 25.36 -19.01 -1.31
CA ILE A 75 24.67 -17.72 -1.51
C ILE A 75 25.48 -16.61 -0.84
N GLN A 76 25.78 -15.53 -1.57
CA GLN A 76 26.51 -14.38 -1.04
C GLN A 76 25.87 -13.07 -1.50
N ALA A 77 25.92 -12.05 -0.65
CA ALA A 77 25.57 -10.69 -1.03
C ALA A 77 26.57 -10.16 -2.07
N ALA A 78 26.09 -9.73 -3.23
CA ALA A 78 26.93 -9.26 -4.34
C ALA A 78 27.38 -7.81 -4.17
N LYS A 79 28.09 -7.52 -3.07
CA LYS A 79 28.53 -6.15 -2.70
C LYS A 79 29.46 -5.50 -3.71
N ASP A 80 30.14 -6.30 -4.53
CA ASP A 80 31.01 -5.91 -5.63
C ASP A 80 30.24 -5.38 -6.85
N HIS A 81 28.94 -5.66 -6.93
CA HIS A 81 28.11 -5.30 -8.07
C HIS A 81 27.53 -3.88 -7.93
N SER A 82 27.55 -3.08 -8.99
CA SER A 82 27.10 -1.67 -8.95
C SER A 82 25.65 -1.51 -8.50
N LEU A 83 24.78 -2.46 -8.87
CA LEU A 83 23.38 -2.45 -8.46
C LEU A 83 23.17 -2.70 -6.97
N TYR A 84 24.13 -3.29 -6.25
CA TYR A 84 23.97 -3.58 -4.82
C TYR A 84 23.76 -2.30 -4.03
N ASP A 85 24.59 -1.29 -4.25
CA ASP A 85 24.49 -0.01 -3.54
C ASP A 85 23.22 0.75 -3.92
N LEU A 86 22.84 0.74 -5.21
CA LEU A 86 21.61 1.38 -5.69
C LEU A 86 20.34 0.81 -5.03
N VAL A 87 20.29 -0.50 -4.80
CA VAL A 87 19.12 -1.11 -4.15
C VAL A 87 19.22 -1.16 -2.63
N ALA A 88 20.41 -1.18 -2.04
CA ALA A 88 20.57 -1.30 -0.59
C ALA A 88 20.65 0.06 0.13
N THR A 89 21.29 1.04 -0.50
CA THR A 89 21.66 2.32 0.12
C THR A 89 20.89 3.48 -0.50
N ALA A 90 21.20 3.81 -1.75
CA ALA A 90 20.77 5.04 -2.40
C ALA A 90 20.59 4.82 -3.92
N PRO A 91 19.35 4.74 -4.42
CA PRO A 91 19.10 4.62 -5.86
C PRO A 91 19.49 5.85 -6.67
N ASN A 92 19.63 7.01 -6.02
CA ASN A 92 20.13 8.27 -6.56
C ASN A 92 20.66 9.12 -5.38
N ASP A 93 21.25 10.28 -5.67
CA ASP A 93 21.95 11.10 -4.68
C ASP A 93 21.05 11.74 -3.60
N TRP A 94 19.72 11.76 -3.79
CA TRP A 94 18.78 12.47 -2.92
C TRP A 94 17.66 11.62 -2.33
N THR A 95 17.59 10.33 -2.66
CA THR A 95 16.54 9.42 -2.19
C THR A 95 17.20 8.24 -1.49
N THR A 96 16.78 7.95 -0.27
CA THR A 96 17.18 6.71 0.39
C THR A 96 16.52 5.51 -0.27
N SER A 97 17.15 4.35 -0.16
CA SER A 97 16.57 3.12 -0.69
C SER A 97 15.22 2.76 -0.04
N PHE A 98 15.01 3.14 1.22
CA PHE A 98 13.70 2.98 1.88
C PHE A 98 12.62 3.83 1.19
N GLU A 99 12.83 5.14 1.03
CA GLU A 99 11.86 6.06 0.40
C GLU A 99 11.53 5.66 -1.03
N PHE A 100 12.54 5.19 -1.77
CA PHE A 100 12.34 4.67 -3.12
C PHE A 100 11.46 3.43 -3.12
N ARG A 101 11.73 2.43 -2.27
CA ARG A 101 10.89 1.22 -2.22
C ARG A 101 9.48 1.52 -1.73
N GLU A 102 9.33 2.40 -0.75
CA GLU A 102 8.03 2.84 -0.23
C GLU A 102 7.19 3.43 -1.37
N THR A 103 7.76 4.38 -2.11
CA THR A 103 7.07 5.05 -3.22
C THR A 103 6.82 4.09 -4.39
N LEU A 104 7.79 3.21 -4.73
CA LEU A 104 7.65 2.20 -5.78
C LEU A 104 6.47 1.26 -5.50
N ILE A 105 6.36 0.75 -4.27
CA ILE A 105 5.29 -0.16 -3.88
C ILE A 105 3.96 0.57 -3.78
N LEU A 106 3.94 1.81 -3.29
CA LEU A 106 2.75 2.66 -3.28
C LEU A 106 2.19 2.84 -4.70
N HIS A 107 3.03 3.25 -5.66
CA HIS A 107 2.63 3.41 -7.06
C HIS A 107 2.14 2.07 -7.65
N ALA A 108 2.84 0.97 -7.40
CA ALA A 108 2.47 -0.34 -7.92
C ALA A 108 1.15 -0.86 -7.31
N ALA A 109 0.89 -0.56 -6.04
CA ALA A 109 -0.37 -0.84 -5.34
C ALA A 109 -1.54 -0.02 -5.89
N MET A 110 -1.29 1.17 -6.42
CA MET A 110 -2.31 1.96 -7.13
C MET A 110 -2.52 1.50 -8.58
N GLY A 111 -1.58 0.73 -9.12
CA GLY A 111 -1.68 0.02 -10.38
C GLY A 111 -0.33 -0.20 -11.03
N ASN A 112 0.45 0.86 -11.21
CA ASN A 112 1.72 0.83 -11.94
C ASN A 112 2.76 1.75 -11.30
N ALA A 113 3.99 1.27 -11.19
CA ALA A 113 5.16 2.05 -10.83
C ALA A 113 6.21 1.97 -11.94
N PHE A 114 6.82 3.11 -12.21
CA PHE A 114 7.85 3.24 -13.25
C PHE A 114 9.07 3.91 -12.64
N ALA A 115 10.24 3.31 -12.85
CA ALA A 115 11.53 3.92 -12.53
C ALA A 115 12.34 4.06 -13.82
N PHE A 116 12.79 5.28 -14.12
CA PHE A 116 13.75 5.52 -15.17
C PHE A 116 15.13 5.00 -14.74
N LEU A 117 15.76 4.25 -15.63
CA LEU A 117 17.08 3.66 -15.45
C LEU A 117 18.09 4.48 -16.26
N ASN A 118 18.84 5.35 -15.59
CA ASN A 118 19.89 6.09 -16.28
C ASN A 118 21.11 5.18 -16.47
N ARG A 119 21.47 4.93 -17.73
CA ARG A 119 22.60 4.05 -18.08
C ARG A 119 23.79 4.88 -18.57
N GLY A 120 24.93 4.66 -17.94
CA GLY A 120 26.20 5.26 -18.33
C GLY A 120 26.87 4.54 -19.50
N VAL A 121 28.09 4.97 -19.81
CA VAL A 121 28.97 4.29 -20.78
C VAL A 121 29.18 2.83 -20.36
N GLY A 122 28.99 1.90 -21.30
CA GLY A 122 29.06 0.46 -21.04
C GLY A 122 27.76 -0.16 -20.51
N GLY A 123 26.66 0.59 -20.48
CA GLY A 123 25.31 0.04 -20.20
C GLY A 123 25.00 -0.19 -18.72
N LYS A 124 25.91 0.17 -17.81
CA LYS A 124 25.70 0.09 -16.36
C LYS A 124 24.66 1.11 -15.90
N ILE A 125 23.75 0.69 -15.04
CA ILE A 125 22.78 1.60 -14.40
C ILE A 125 23.53 2.41 -13.34
N LEU A 126 23.47 3.74 -13.46
CA LEU A 126 24.12 4.68 -12.55
C LEU A 126 23.15 5.20 -11.49
N GLU A 127 21.88 5.37 -11.84
CA GLU A 127 20.82 5.83 -10.94
C GLU A 127 19.46 5.32 -11.39
N MET A 128 18.53 5.29 -10.44
CA MET A 128 17.12 4.97 -10.64
C MET A 128 16.25 6.12 -10.13
N ILE A 129 15.37 6.61 -10.99
CA ILE A 129 14.50 7.76 -10.68
C ILE A 129 13.06 7.34 -10.84
N LEU A 130 12.27 7.40 -9.77
CA LEU A 130 10.83 7.15 -9.85
C LEU A 130 10.14 8.23 -10.68
N LEU A 131 9.27 7.77 -11.57
CA LEU A 131 8.42 8.61 -12.39
C LEU A 131 7.01 8.62 -11.79
N ASP A 132 6.35 9.75 -11.93
CA ASP A 132 4.92 9.89 -11.66
C ASP A 132 4.14 9.01 -12.65
N PRO A 133 3.38 8.01 -12.19
CA PRO A 133 2.63 7.10 -13.06
C PRO A 133 1.64 7.83 -13.96
N GLY A 134 1.08 8.97 -13.53
CA GLY A 134 0.16 9.77 -14.34
C GLY A 134 0.82 10.44 -15.55
N LYS A 135 2.16 10.43 -15.64
CA LYS A 135 2.94 11.02 -16.74
C LYS A 135 3.57 9.98 -17.65
N VAL A 136 3.32 8.69 -17.42
CA VAL A 136 3.90 7.58 -18.18
C VAL A 136 2.80 6.81 -18.90
N GLU A 137 2.89 6.76 -20.23
CA GLU A 137 2.04 5.92 -21.07
C GLU A 137 2.89 4.75 -21.60
N LYS A 138 2.49 3.52 -21.27
CA LYS A 138 3.08 2.30 -21.83
C LYS A 138 2.34 1.91 -23.09
N VAL A 139 3.07 1.83 -24.21
CA VAL A 139 2.53 1.47 -25.52
C VAL A 139 3.09 0.13 -25.94
N GLN A 140 2.22 -0.74 -26.45
CA GLN A 140 2.60 -1.94 -27.17
C GLN A 140 2.34 -1.71 -28.65
N ASN A 141 3.38 -1.80 -29.45
CA ASN A 141 3.31 -1.66 -30.91
C ASN A 141 2.77 -2.97 -31.54
N GLU A 142 2.44 -2.92 -32.83
CA GLU A 142 1.89 -4.08 -33.57
C GLU A 142 2.87 -5.26 -33.63
N ASP A 143 4.17 -5.00 -33.55
CA ASP A 143 5.23 -6.00 -33.48
C ASP A 143 5.49 -6.55 -32.06
N TYR A 144 4.61 -6.20 -31.11
CA TYR A 144 4.72 -6.49 -29.68
C TYR A 144 5.88 -5.81 -28.95
N SER A 145 6.64 -4.93 -29.61
CA SER A 145 7.64 -4.09 -28.93
C SER A 145 6.96 -3.13 -27.95
N ILE A 146 7.67 -2.83 -26.87
CA ILE A 146 7.17 -1.99 -25.79
C ILE A 146 7.96 -0.69 -25.77
N GLU A 147 7.22 0.43 -25.73
CA GLU A 147 7.78 1.76 -25.56
C GLU A 147 7.06 2.49 -24.43
N TYR A 148 7.75 3.44 -23.83
CA TYR A 148 7.21 4.29 -22.77
C TYR A 148 7.29 5.75 -23.20
N LYS A 149 6.13 6.41 -23.29
CA LYS A 149 6.06 7.86 -23.47
C LYS A 149 6.02 8.50 -22.10
N VAL A 150 7.00 9.34 -21.81
CA VAL A 150 7.13 10.04 -20.52
C VAL A 150 6.98 11.53 -20.76
N THR A 151 6.04 12.13 -20.05
CA THR A 151 5.79 13.58 -20.09
C THR A 151 6.64 14.27 -19.03
N GLY A 152 7.61 15.08 -19.46
CA GLY A 152 8.48 15.85 -18.56
C GLY A 152 7.75 17.00 -17.88
N LYS A 153 8.42 17.65 -16.91
CA LYS A 153 7.85 18.82 -16.20
C LYS A 153 7.50 19.99 -17.12
N SER A 154 8.19 20.12 -18.26
CA SER A 154 7.93 21.13 -19.28
C SER A 154 6.73 20.80 -20.19
N GLY A 155 6.11 19.63 -20.04
CA GLY A 155 5.08 19.12 -20.95
C GLY A 155 5.64 18.44 -22.21
N ALA A 156 6.96 18.46 -22.42
CA ALA A 156 7.59 17.74 -23.52
C ALA A 156 7.47 16.22 -23.31
N VAL A 157 6.98 15.51 -24.32
CA VAL A 157 6.91 14.05 -24.32
C VAL A 157 8.19 13.49 -24.92
N ARG A 158 8.80 12.53 -24.22
CA ARG A 158 9.94 11.75 -24.72
C ARG A 158 9.57 10.28 -24.77
N ILE A 159 10.07 9.58 -25.78
CA ILE A 159 9.89 8.14 -25.94
C ILE A 159 11.13 7.45 -25.40
N PHE A 160 10.92 6.47 -24.55
CA PHE A 160 11.96 5.62 -23.97
C PHE A 160 11.73 4.16 -24.37
N PRO A 161 12.79 3.43 -24.72
CA PRO A 161 12.68 2.02 -25.00
C PRO A 161 12.47 1.24 -23.69
N SER A 162 11.99 0.00 -23.81
CA SER A 162 11.59 -0.82 -22.66
C SER A 162 12.69 -1.00 -21.61
N GLU A 163 13.94 -1.16 -22.03
CA GLU A 163 15.11 -1.36 -21.16
C GLU A 163 15.53 -0.13 -20.34
N SER A 164 14.97 1.04 -20.65
CA SER A 164 15.22 2.29 -19.91
C SER A 164 14.23 2.49 -18.78
N ILE A 165 13.19 1.67 -18.66
CA ILE A 165 12.14 1.80 -17.65
C ILE A 165 11.99 0.48 -16.90
N TRP A 166 12.27 0.50 -15.60
CA TRP A 166 11.85 -0.57 -14.71
C TRP A 166 10.38 -0.37 -14.34
N HIS A 167 9.54 -1.31 -14.80
CA HIS A 167 8.10 -1.27 -14.56
C HIS A 167 7.68 -2.35 -13.56
N VAL A 168 7.17 -1.92 -12.41
CA VAL A 168 6.52 -2.78 -11.42
C VAL A 168 5.02 -2.53 -11.47
N LYS A 169 4.25 -3.54 -11.86
CA LYS A 169 2.78 -3.46 -11.95
C LYS A 169 2.12 -4.28 -10.86
N GLY A 170 1.00 -3.79 -10.32
CA GLY A 170 0.10 -4.55 -9.47
C GLY A 170 -0.64 -5.68 -10.23
N PRO A 171 -1.75 -6.19 -9.67
CA PRO A 171 -2.64 -7.12 -10.37
C PRO A 171 -3.05 -6.58 -11.74
N SER A 172 -3.06 -7.43 -12.76
CA SER A 172 -3.22 -7.01 -14.17
C SER A 172 -4.17 -7.96 -14.89
N TRP A 173 -5.11 -7.42 -15.66
CA TRP A 173 -6.03 -8.20 -16.50
C TRP A 173 -5.42 -8.53 -17.87
N ASN A 174 -4.76 -7.56 -18.50
CA ASN A 174 -4.21 -7.67 -19.86
C ASN A 174 -2.74 -8.09 -19.90
N GLY A 175 -2.10 -8.29 -18.75
CA GLY A 175 -0.67 -8.57 -18.63
C GLY A 175 0.25 -7.36 -18.88
N LEU A 176 -0.22 -6.32 -19.56
CA LEU A 176 0.57 -5.15 -19.97
C LEU A 176 0.67 -4.08 -18.86
N LEU A 177 -0.47 -3.71 -18.27
CA LEU A 177 -0.62 -2.69 -17.24
C LEU A 177 -1.35 -3.28 -16.03
N GLY A 178 -0.98 -2.84 -14.84
CA GLY A 178 -1.75 -3.09 -13.63
C GLY A 178 -3.10 -2.39 -13.68
N MET A 179 -4.09 -3.01 -13.04
CA MET A 179 -5.43 -2.45 -12.90
C MET A 179 -5.39 -1.20 -12.05
N GLU A 180 -6.11 -0.17 -12.48
CA GLU A 180 -6.27 1.07 -11.72
C GLU A 180 -7.16 0.82 -10.50
N VAL A 181 -6.52 0.63 -9.33
CA VAL A 181 -7.23 0.27 -8.10
C VAL A 181 -8.26 1.32 -7.71
N LEU A 182 -7.99 2.61 -7.95
CA LEU A 182 -8.95 3.68 -7.68
C LEU A 182 -10.22 3.57 -8.51
N ASN A 183 -10.12 3.10 -9.76
CA ASN A 183 -11.29 2.90 -10.62
C ASN A 183 -12.07 1.64 -10.20
N VAL A 184 -11.37 0.58 -9.78
CA VAL A 184 -11.99 -0.66 -9.31
C VAL A 184 -12.68 -0.46 -7.94
N ALA A 185 -12.03 0.25 -7.02
CA ALA A 185 -12.54 0.56 -5.68
C ALA A 185 -13.45 1.80 -5.63
N ARG A 186 -13.73 2.43 -6.78
CA ARG A 186 -14.43 3.73 -6.87
C ARG A 186 -15.73 3.77 -6.08
N GLU A 187 -16.52 2.71 -6.14
CA GLU A 187 -17.83 2.67 -5.48
C GLU A 187 -17.70 2.58 -3.96
N ALA A 188 -16.77 1.78 -3.44
CA ALA A 188 -16.50 1.70 -2.01
C ALA A 188 -15.93 3.01 -1.46
N LEU A 189 -14.95 3.61 -2.17
CA LEU A 189 -14.40 4.91 -1.80
C LEU A 189 -15.46 6.02 -1.84
N GLY A 190 -16.28 6.04 -2.90
CA GLY A 190 -17.35 7.03 -3.05
C GLY A 190 -18.42 6.91 -1.96
N LEU A 191 -18.78 5.68 -1.58
CA LEU A 191 -19.72 5.44 -0.50
C LEU A 191 -19.13 5.84 0.86
N ALA A 192 -17.85 5.57 1.11
CA ALA A 192 -17.16 6.01 2.33
C ALA A 192 -17.17 7.54 2.46
N ILE A 193 -16.83 8.27 1.39
CA ILE A 193 -16.85 9.74 1.37
C ILE A 193 -18.27 10.26 1.55
N ALA A 194 -19.26 9.72 0.83
CA ALA A 194 -20.64 10.17 0.92
C ALA A 194 -21.23 9.95 2.32
N THR A 195 -20.93 8.81 2.95
CA THR A 195 -21.34 8.51 4.33
C THR A 195 -20.69 9.48 5.31
N GLU A 196 -19.42 9.78 5.11
CA GLU A 196 -18.69 10.76 5.92
C GLU A 196 -19.26 12.16 5.81
N GLU A 197 -19.49 12.64 4.58
CA GLU A 197 -20.09 13.94 4.35
C GLU A 197 -21.51 14.03 4.92
N SER A 198 -22.31 12.97 4.79
CA SER A 198 -23.66 12.93 5.35
C SER A 198 -23.62 13.09 6.86
N HIS A 199 -22.74 12.34 7.53
CA HIS A 199 -22.53 12.44 8.98
C HIS A 199 -21.98 13.81 9.37
N ALA A 200 -20.96 14.31 8.67
CA ALA A 200 -20.38 15.62 8.92
C ALA A 200 -21.41 16.74 8.75
N LYS A 201 -22.26 16.69 7.73
CA LYS A 201 -23.36 17.65 7.50
C LYS A 201 -24.42 17.54 8.59
N LEU A 202 -24.78 16.34 9.04
CA LEU A 202 -25.70 16.13 10.15
C LEU A 202 -25.15 16.74 11.45
N HIS A 203 -23.87 16.56 11.74
CA HIS A 203 -23.21 17.19 12.90
C HIS A 203 -23.06 18.70 12.75
N ALA A 204 -22.64 19.20 11.57
CA ALA A 204 -22.36 20.60 11.34
C ALA A 204 -23.63 21.45 11.29
N LYS A 205 -24.67 20.97 10.59
CA LYS A 205 -25.91 21.74 10.43
C LYS A 205 -26.86 21.58 11.62
N GLY A 206 -26.67 20.60 12.49
CA GLY A 206 -27.23 20.59 13.84
C GLY A 206 -28.76 20.59 13.95
N ILE A 207 -29.51 20.76 12.86
CA ILE A 207 -30.92 20.37 12.77
C ILE A 207 -30.90 18.85 12.72
N ARG A 208 -30.55 18.24 13.86
CA ARG A 208 -31.19 16.99 14.25
C ARG A 208 -32.65 17.29 13.99
N THR A 209 -33.26 16.61 13.03
CA THR A 209 -34.72 16.49 12.99
C THR A 209 -35.09 15.65 14.21
N SER A 210 -34.72 16.13 15.40
CA SER A 210 -35.14 15.58 16.66
C SER A 210 -36.60 15.89 16.84
N GLY A 211 -37.28 16.57 15.90
CA GLY A 211 -38.72 16.65 15.81
C GLY A 211 -39.29 17.51 14.68
N THR A 212 -40.61 17.46 14.58
CA THR A 212 -41.40 18.34 13.73
C THR A 212 -41.90 19.51 14.58
N TYR A 213 -41.70 20.74 14.10
CA TYR A 213 -42.31 21.93 14.69
C TYR A 213 -43.74 22.07 14.16
N SER A 214 -44.72 21.69 14.98
CA SER A 214 -46.14 21.79 14.63
C SER A 214 -46.74 23.06 15.22
N VAL A 215 -47.38 23.87 14.39
CA VAL A 215 -48.11 25.09 14.80
C VAL A 215 -49.59 24.89 14.49
N ASP A 216 -50.47 25.27 15.43
CA ASP A 216 -51.91 25.25 15.19
C ASP A 216 -52.32 26.50 14.38
N GLY A 217 -52.67 26.32 13.10
CA GLY A 217 -53.13 27.37 12.17
C GLY A 217 -52.26 27.55 10.90
N ASN A 218 -52.71 28.40 9.96
CA ASN A 218 -51.94 28.69 8.74
C ASN A 218 -50.89 29.78 8.97
N LEU A 219 -49.64 29.50 8.63
CA LEU A 219 -48.57 30.50 8.58
C LEU A 219 -48.65 31.30 7.28
N SER A 220 -48.55 32.62 7.37
CA SER A 220 -48.30 33.46 6.18
C SER A 220 -46.88 33.24 5.64
N PRO A 221 -46.61 33.55 4.35
CA PRO A 221 -45.28 33.35 3.75
C PRO A 221 -44.15 34.07 4.50
N ASP A 222 -44.42 35.25 5.03
CA ASP A 222 -43.45 36.05 5.80
C ASP A 222 -43.18 35.44 7.18
N GLN A 223 -44.21 34.94 7.84
CA GLN A 223 -44.07 34.22 9.11
C GLN A 223 -43.28 32.91 8.95
N TYR A 224 -43.50 32.18 7.85
CA TYR A 224 -42.73 30.97 7.55
C TYR A 224 -41.24 31.28 7.34
N LYS A 225 -40.91 32.34 6.58
CA LYS A 225 -39.53 32.78 6.38
C LYS A 225 -38.87 33.23 7.70
N ALA A 226 -39.57 34.03 8.50
CA ALA A 226 -39.06 34.49 9.79
C ALA A 226 -38.82 33.31 10.76
N LEU A 227 -39.76 32.36 10.82
CA LEU A 227 -39.63 31.16 11.65
C LEU A 227 -38.48 30.27 11.18
N LYS A 228 -38.35 30.04 9.86
CA LYS A 228 -37.24 29.27 9.29
C LYS A 228 -35.89 29.93 9.62
N ALA A 229 -35.77 31.24 9.43
CA ALA A 229 -34.54 31.98 9.73
C ALA A 229 -34.21 31.96 11.24
N TRP A 230 -35.23 32.04 12.10
CA TRP A 230 -35.05 31.91 13.55
C TRP A 230 -34.59 30.50 13.95
N ILE A 231 -35.20 29.45 13.41
CA ILE A 231 -34.78 28.06 13.64
C ILE A 231 -33.35 27.84 13.15
N GLU A 232 -33.01 28.28 11.93
CA GLU A 232 -31.64 28.15 11.42
C GLU A 232 -30.62 28.92 12.29
N LYS A 233 -30.98 30.06 12.86
CA LYS A 233 -30.09 30.85 13.71
C LYS A 233 -29.89 30.24 15.10
N GLU A 234 -30.97 29.81 15.75
CA GLU A 234 -30.94 29.38 17.16
C GLU A 234 -30.76 27.87 17.32
N MET A 235 -30.97 27.06 16.26
CA MET A 235 -30.90 25.60 16.32
C MET A 235 -29.87 24.96 15.37
N ALA A 236 -29.39 25.67 14.35
CA ALA A 236 -28.32 25.12 13.51
C ALA A 236 -26.95 25.34 14.17
N GLY A 237 -26.01 24.45 13.86
CA GLY A 237 -24.63 24.55 14.35
C GLY A 237 -24.37 23.69 15.60
N ALA A 238 -23.11 23.26 15.74
CA ALA A 238 -22.65 22.52 16.92
C ALA A 238 -22.64 23.37 18.19
N GLU A 239 -22.53 24.70 18.05
CA GLU A 239 -22.53 25.68 19.14
C GLU A 239 -23.88 25.84 19.84
N ASN A 240 -24.98 25.58 19.13
CA ASN A 240 -26.35 25.65 19.65
C ASN A 240 -26.88 24.27 20.09
N ALA A 241 -26.03 23.23 20.03
CA ALA A 241 -26.41 21.88 20.41
C ALA A 241 -26.71 21.79 21.92
N GLY A 242 -27.97 21.57 22.27
CA GLY A 242 -28.42 21.49 23.67
C GLY A 242 -29.02 22.78 24.23
N ALA A 243 -29.14 23.84 23.42
CA ALA A 243 -29.88 25.03 23.80
C ALA A 243 -31.38 24.71 24.04
N PRO A 244 -32.00 25.23 25.12
CA PRO A 244 -33.42 25.01 25.38
C PRO A 244 -34.26 25.70 24.29
N MET A 245 -35.10 24.92 23.61
CA MET A 245 -35.98 25.44 22.56
C MET A 245 -37.13 26.25 23.14
N ILE A 246 -37.24 27.52 22.76
CA ILE A 246 -38.38 28.37 23.11
C ILE A 246 -39.48 28.15 22.07
N LEU A 247 -40.65 27.67 22.51
CA LEU A 247 -41.80 27.41 21.65
C LEU A 247 -42.80 28.56 21.79
N ASP A 248 -43.12 29.24 20.68
CA ASP A 248 -44.12 30.31 20.62
C ASP A 248 -45.46 29.78 20.07
N ARG A 249 -46.57 30.47 20.37
CA ARG A 249 -47.92 30.19 19.83
C ARG A 249 -48.46 28.77 20.06
N GLY A 250 -48.10 28.13 21.16
CA GLY A 250 -48.55 26.76 21.46
C GLY A 250 -47.93 25.69 20.54
N ALA A 251 -46.85 26.03 19.84
CA ALA A 251 -46.16 25.09 18.99
C ALA A 251 -45.64 23.88 19.78
N LYS A 252 -45.72 22.70 19.16
CA LYS A 252 -45.29 21.43 19.76
C LYS A 252 -44.07 20.93 19.02
N TRP A 253 -43.01 20.62 19.78
CA TRP A 253 -41.86 19.88 19.27
C TRP A 253 -42.12 18.38 19.41
N LEU A 254 -42.36 17.70 18.29
CA LEU A 254 -42.63 16.26 18.30
C LEU A 254 -41.33 15.49 18.19
N ALA A 255 -40.80 15.00 19.33
CA ALA A 255 -39.48 14.41 19.32
C ALA A 255 -39.39 13.12 18.46
N THR A 256 -38.50 13.07 17.46
CA THR A 256 -38.21 11.85 16.70
C THR A 256 -36.99 11.17 17.32
N ALA A 257 -37.19 10.02 17.96
CA ALA A 257 -36.10 9.28 18.61
C ALA A 257 -35.19 8.63 17.54
N MET A 258 -33.91 8.99 17.55
CA MET A 258 -32.94 8.60 16.52
C MET A 258 -32.03 7.43 16.93
N SER A 259 -32.26 6.81 18.09
CA SER A 259 -31.29 5.92 18.76
C SER A 259 -30.89 4.66 17.97
N GLY A 260 -31.74 4.17 17.06
CA GLY A 260 -31.43 3.03 16.20
C GLY A 260 -30.57 3.37 14.99
N LEU A 261 -30.60 4.61 14.50
CA LEU A 261 -29.89 5.04 13.30
C LEU A 261 -28.38 5.16 13.57
N ASP A 262 -28.01 5.70 14.73
CA ASP A 262 -26.60 5.92 15.10
C ASP A 262 -25.81 4.60 15.20
N ALA A 263 -26.44 3.55 15.75
CA ALA A 263 -25.83 2.22 15.81
C ALA A 263 -25.63 1.62 14.40
N GLN A 264 -26.63 1.71 13.52
CA GLN A 264 -26.53 1.24 12.14
C GLN A 264 -25.49 2.04 11.32
N HIS A 265 -25.34 3.33 11.60
CA HIS A 265 -24.33 4.19 10.99
C HIS A 265 -22.90 3.79 11.37
N LEU A 266 -22.67 3.46 12.64
CA LEU A 266 -21.39 2.95 13.11
C LEU A 266 -21.05 1.62 12.43
N GLU A 267 -22.00 0.69 12.37
CA GLU A 267 -21.80 -0.59 11.69
C GLU A 267 -21.54 -0.42 10.19
N THR A 268 -22.22 0.52 9.54
CA THR A 268 -21.97 0.85 8.12
C THR A 268 -20.53 1.37 7.94
N ARG A 269 -20.08 2.29 8.79
CA ARG A 269 -18.70 2.82 8.75
C ARG A 269 -17.67 1.71 8.96
N LYS A 270 -17.90 0.79 9.90
CA LYS A 270 -17.03 -0.37 10.12
C LYS A 270 -16.95 -1.28 8.89
N PHE A 271 -18.10 -1.61 8.28
CA PHE A 271 -18.12 -2.42 7.06
C PHE A 271 -17.39 -1.73 5.89
N GLN A 272 -17.46 -0.40 5.79
CA GLN A 272 -16.67 0.33 4.78
C GLN A 272 -15.16 0.17 4.99
N ILE A 273 -14.67 0.06 6.23
CA ILE A 273 -13.25 -0.20 6.50
C ILE A 273 -12.85 -1.53 5.86
N GLU A 274 -13.63 -2.58 6.10
CA GLU A 274 -13.36 -3.90 5.55
C GLU A 274 -13.45 -3.93 4.03
N GLU A 275 -14.45 -3.29 3.45
CA GLU A 275 -14.64 -3.25 2.00
C GLU A 275 -13.48 -2.54 1.28
N VAL A 276 -13.02 -1.41 1.81
CA VAL A 276 -11.83 -0.72 1.28
C VAL A 276 -10.57 -1.58 1.44
N CYS A 277 -10.39 -2.23 2.59
CA CYS A 277 -9.27 -3.13 2.85
C CYS A 277 -9.19 -4.29 1.84
N ARG A 278 -10.34 -4.86 1.43
CA ARG A 278 -10.41 -5.95 0.44
C ARG A 278 -9.80 -5.57 -0.91
N PHE A 279 -10.01 -4.34 -1.39
CA PHE A 279 -9.43 -3.89 -2.67
C PHE A 279 -7.90 -3.82 -2.64
N PHE A 280 -7.32 -3.54 -1.48
CA PHE A 280 -5.87 -3.50 -1.30
C PHE A 280 -5.27 -4.83 -0.83
N GLY A 281 -6.11 -5.83 -0.50
CA GLY A 281 -5.66 -7.10 0.07
C GLY A 281 -4.99 -6.94 1.43
N VAL A 282 -5.30 -5.88 2.17
CA VAL A 282 -4.76 -5.58 3.51
C VAL A 282 -5.75 -6.10 4.55
N MET A 283 -5.25 -6.74 5.60
CA MET A 283 -6.15 -7.16 6.69
C MET A 283 -6.53 -5.99 7.58
N PRO A 284 -7.81 -5.88 8.02
CA PRO A 284 -8.28 -4.69 8.72
C PRO A 284 -7.53 -4.39 10.03
N ILE A 285 -7.01 -5.43 10.71
CA ILE A 285 -6.20 -5.25 11.93
C ILE A 285 -4.92 -4.44 11.68
N MET A 286 -4.38 -4.49 10.45
CA MET A 286 -3.18 -3.72 10.06
C MET A 286 -3.45 -2.22 9.95
N VAL A 287 -4.71 -1.82 9.71
CA VAL A 287 -5.13 -0.42 9.68
C VAL A 287 -5.73 0.05 11.01
N GLY A 288 -5.57 -0.75 12.08
CA GLY A 288 -6.04 -0.43 13.42
C GLY A 288 -7.51 -0.76 13.67
N TYR A 289 -8.14 -1.56 12.81
CA TYR A 289 -9.51 -2.03 13.01
C TYR A 289 -9.53 -3.53 13.35
N SER A 290 -9.97 -3.86 14.57
CA SER A 290 -10.23 -5.22 14.99
C SER A 290 -11.67 -5.33 15.46
N ASP A 291 -12.32 -6.45 15.12
CA ASP A 291 -13.56 -6.80 15.80
C ASP A 291 -13.28 -7.08 17.29
N LYS A 292 -14.26 -6.84 18.15
CA LYS A 292 -14.15 -6.92 19.62
C LYS A 292 -13.79 -8.31 20.14
N ALA A 293 -13.80 -9.33 19.28
CA ALA A 293 -13.56 -10.74 19.62
C ALA A 293 -12.11 -11.22 19.40
N ALA A 294 -11.18 -10.38 18.90
CA ALA A 294 -9.81 -10.83 18.69
C ALA A 294 -9.03 -10.97 20.01
N THR A 295 -8.60 -12.18 20.33
CA THR A 295 -7.62 -12.47 21.40
C THR A 295 -6.20 -12.21 20.90
N TYR A 296 -5.22 -12.01 21.81
CA TYR A 296 -3.80 -11.84 21.44
C TYR A 296 -3.27 -12.95 20.52
N ALA A 297 -3.60 -14.23 20.81
CA ALA A 297 -3.19 -15.35 19.97
C ALA A 297 -3.80 -15.30 18.56
N SER A 298 -5.06 -14.86 18.44
CA SER A 298 -5.68 -14.68 17.13
C SER A 298 -5.10 -13.49 16.36
N ALA A 299 -4.67 -12.43 17.05
CA ALA A 299 -4.03 -11.27 16.44
C ALA A 299 -2.64 -11.61 15.86
N GLU A 300 -1.82 -12.40 16.57
CA GLU A 300 -0.52 -12.87 16.05
C GLU A 300 -0.68 -13.68 14.76
N GLN A 301 -1.67 -14.58 14.70
CA GLN A 301 -1.97 -15.34 13.49
C GLN A 301 -2.47 -14.45 12.35
N MET A 302 -3.22 -13.40 12.65
CA MET A 302 -3.57 -12.40 11.64
C MET A 302 -2.33 -11.62 11.17
N PHE A 303 -1.43 -11.20 12.05
CA PHE A 303 -0.19 -10.53 11.60
C PHE A 303 0.65 -11.45 10.69
N LEU A 304 0.77 -12.73 11.02
CA LEU A 304 1.45 -13.70 10.16
C LEU A 304 0.74 -13.88 8.81
N SER A 305 -0.58 -14.05 8.82
CA SER A 305 -1.39 -14.17 7.61
C SER A 305 -1.23 -12.95 6.68
N HIS A 306 -1.05 -11.74 7.23
CA HIS A 306 -0.78 -10.54 6.45
C HIS A 306 0.60 -10.60 5.77
N VAL A 307 1.62 -11.07 6.47
CA VAL A 307 2.96 -11.27 5.88
C VAL A 307 2.90 -12.29 4.73
N VAL A 308 2.20 -13.41 4.94
CA VAL A 308 2.14 -14.51 3.96
C VAL A 308 1.28 -14.16 2.75
N HIS A 309 0.07 -13.63 2.95
CA HIS A 309 -0.90 -13.45 1.87
C HIS A 309 -0.90 -12.04 1.27
N THR A 310 -0.38 -11.04 1.98
CA THR A 310 -0.29 -9.67 1.47
C THR A 310 1.15 -9.31 1.09
N LEU A 311 2.10 -9.29 2.03
CA LEU A 311 3.44 -8.75 1.79
C LEU A 311 4.32 -9.66 0.93
N SER A 312 4.27 -10.98 1.14
CA SER A 312 5.11 -11.93 0.39
C SER A 312 4.86 -11.89 -1.13
N PRO A 313 3.61 -11.81 -1.62
CA PRO A 313 3.34 -11.55 -3.04
C PRO A 313 3.90 -10.22 -3.55
N TRP A 314 3.89 -9.16 -2.73
CA TRP A 314 4.50 -7.88 -3.09
C TRP A 314 6.02 -7.97 -3.18
N TYR A 315 6.68 -8.67 -2.24
CA TYR A 315 8.12 -8.95 -2.31
C TYR A 315 8.46 -9.70 -3.59
N ALA A 316 7.79 -10.83 -3.87
CA ALA A 316 8.04 -11.63 -5.06
C ALA A 316 7.81 -10.83 -6.35
N ARG A 317 6.80 -9.96 -6.38
CA ARG A 317 6.53 -9.09 -7.54
C ARG A 317 7.68 -8.12 -7.81
N VAL A 318 8.22 -7.49 -6.76
CA VAL A 318 9.33 -6.55 -6.89
C VAL A 318 10.63 -7.30 -7.20
N GLU A 319 10.93 -8.41 -6.52
CA GLU A 319 12.09 -9.29 -6.78
C GLU A 319 12.15 -9.73 -8.24
N ASN A 320 11.10 -10.40 -8.71
CA ASN A 320 11.07 -10.94 -10.08
C ASN A 320 11.07 -9.82 -11.14
N SER A 321 10.45 -8.67 -10.84
CA SER A 321 10.51 -7.52 -11.75
C SER A 321 11.92 -6.92 -11.80
N ALA A 322 12.59 -6.80 -10.66
CA ALA A 322 13.97 -6.32 -10.58
C ALA A 322 14.93 -7.25 -11.32
N ASP A 323 14.80 -8.56 -11.13
CA ASP A 323 15.59 -9.55 -11.88
C ASP A 323 15.42 -9.39 -13.38
N LEU A 324 14.18 -9.18 -13.84
CA LEU A 324 13.88 -9.05 -15.26
C LEU A 324 14.43 -7.75 -15.88
N HIS A 325 14.27 -6.61 -15.20
CA HIS A 325 14.54 -5.28 -15.77
C HIS A 325 15.92 -4.72 -15.43
N LEU A 326 16.47 -5.07 -14.27
CA LEU A 326 17.74 -4.51 -13.79
C LEU A 326 18.93 -5.40 -14.17
N LEU A 327 18.73 -6.73 -14.20
CA LEU A 327 19.78 -7.68 -14.60
C LEU A 327 19.71 -8.01 -16.09
N THR A 328 20.88 -8.21 -16.67
CA THR A 328 21.02 -8.81 -18.00
C THR A 328 20.73 -10.32 -17.96
N LYS A 329 20.41 -10.90 -19.12
CA LYS A 329 20.25 -12.36 -19.25
C LYS A 329 21.50 -13.13 -18.78
N LYS A 330 22.70 -12.57 -19.02
CA LYS A 330 23.97 -13.17 -18.61
C LYS A 330 24.16 -13.14 -17.10
N GLU A 331 23.85 -12.02 -16.45
CA GLU A 331 23.95 -11.89 -14.98
C GLU A 331 22.99 -12.86 -14.27
N ARG A 332 21.74 -12.96 -14.74
CA ARG A 332 20.79 -13.96 -14.22
C ARG A 332 21.29 -15.39 -14.41
N ALA A 333 21.80 -15.71 -15.60
CA ALA A 333 22.36 -17.04 -15.87
C ALA A 333 23.60 -17.35 -15.01
N SER A 334 24.33 -16.33 -14.56
CA SER A 334 25.43 -16.48 -13.60
C SER A 334 24.99 -16.54 -12.14
N GLY A 335 23.69 -16.65 -11.86
CA GLY A 335 23.16 -16.81 -10.51
C GLY A 335 22.97 -15.50 -9.74
N LEU A 336 22.95 -14.33 -10.40
CA LEU A 336 22.56 -13.08 -9.73
C LEU A 336 21.04 -12.96 -9.65
N TYR A 337 20.53 -12.57 -8.48
CA TYR A 337 19.11 -12.33 -8.23
C TYR A 337 18.89 -11.37 -7.06
N PHE A 338 17.76 -10.66 -7.08
CA PHE A 338 17.34 -9.78 -6.01
C PHE A 338 16.45 -10.48 -5.00
N LYS A 339 16.62 -10.17 -3.71
CA LYS A 339 15.84 -10.76 -2.63
C LYS A 339 15.53 -9.79 -1.49
N PHE A 340 14.31 -9.83 -0.99
CA PHE A 340 13.92 -9.26 0.29
C PHE A 340 14.29 -10.19 1.44
N MET A 341 14.93 -9.63 2.46
CA MET A 341 15.32 -10.36 3.67
C MET A 341 14.19 -10.36 4.71
N ALA A 342 13.08 -11.05 4.43
CA ALA A 342 11.87 -11.04 5.27
C ALA A 342 12.09 -11.50 6.73
N GLY A 343 13.20 -12.18 7.03
CA GLY A 343 13.60 -12.50 8.41
C GLY A 343 13.72 -11.27 9.32
N GLY A 344 13.95 -10.08 8.76
CA GLY A 344 13.95 -8.82 9.52
C GLY A 344 12.63 -8.49 10.22
N LEU A 345 11.51 -9.08 9.78
CA LEU A 345 10.21 -8.90 10.43
C LEU A 345 10.17 -9.50 11.85
N LEU A 346 10.99 -10.53 12.12
CA LEU A 346 11.07 -11.17 13.44
C LEU A 346 11.76 -10.29 14.50
N ARG A 347 12.38 -9.17 14.10
CA ARG A 347 13.03 -8.22 15.02
C ARG A 347 12.06 -7.67 16.08
N GLY A 348 10.76 -7.57 15.76
CA GLY A 348 9.73 -7.10 16.69
C GLY A 348 9.27 -8.15 17.72
N ALA A 349 9.58 -9.43 17.52
CA ALA A 349 9.12 -10.55 18.35
C ALA A 349 10.30 -11.24 19.05
N ALA A 350 10.82 -10.63 20.12
CA ALA A 350 12.02 -11.10 20.81
C ALA A 350 11.93 -12.56 21.31
N LYS A 351 10.74 -12.98 21.76
CA LYS A 351 10.49 -14.35 22.23
C LYS A 351 10.59 -15.36 21.07
N ASP A 352 9.82 -15.15 20.00
CA ASP A 352 9.82 -16.04 18.83
C ASP A 352 11.21 -16.11 18.17
N ARG A 353 11.90 -14.97 18.13
CA ARG A 353 13.28 -14.87 17.64
C ARG A 353 14.26 -15.67 18.51
N ALA A 354 14.14 -15.58 19.83
CA ALA A 354 14.95 -16.37 20.76
C ALA A 354 14.67 -17.88 20.61
N GLU A 355 13.41 -18.28 20.48
CA GLU A 355 13.02 -19.67 20.26
C GLU A 355 13.53 -20.21 18.92
N TYR A 356 13.48 -19.38 17.86
CA TYR A 356 14.04 -19.72 16.54
C TYR A 356 15.56 -19.95 16.63
N TYR A 357 16.31 -19.02 17.22
CA TYR A 357 17.76 -19.19 17.36
C TYR A 357 18.15 -20.33 18.29
N ALA A 358 17.39 -20.56 19.37
CA ALA A 358 17.62 -21.70 20.25
C ALA A 358 17.51 -23.02 19.46
N LYS A 359 16.49 -23.18 18.63
CA LYS A 359 16.34 -24.35 17.75
C LYS A 359 17.44 -24.41 16.67
N ALA A 360 17.83 -23.27 16.11
CA ALA A 360 18.90 -23.19 15.11
C ALA A 360 20.26 -23.67 15.64
N LEU A 361 20.52 -23.39 16.91
CA LEU A 361 21.71 -23.82 17.66
C LEU A 361 21.57 -25.24 18.24
N GLY A 362 20.50 -25.98 17.95
CA GLY A 362 20.33 -27.39 18.32
C GLY A 362 19.58 -27.66 19.63
N SER A 363 18.86 -26.68 20.18
CA SER A 363 17.98 -26.91 21.34
C SER A 363 16.93 -27.98 21.05
N GLY A 364 16.62 -28.81 22.06
CA GLY A 364 15.66 -29.92 21.93
C GLY A 364 16.24 -31.16 21.26
N GLY A 365 17.56 -31.26 21.10
CA GLY A 365 18.24 -32.45 20.56
C GLY A 365 18.21 -32.55 19.04
N SER A 366 17.78 -31.51 18.34
CA SER A 366 17.87 -31.42 16.88
C SER A 366 19.29 -31.04 16.46
N PRO A 367 19.79 -31.50 15.30
CA PRO A 367 21.06 -31.03 14.75
C PRO A 367 21.05 -29.51 14.56
N ALA A 368 22.10 -28.83 15.00
CA ALA A 368 22.27 -27.41 14.74
C ALA A 368 22.50 -27.17 13.24
N TRP A 369 21.91 -26.11 12.71
CA TRP A 369 22.09 -25.68 11.31
C TRP A 369 22.60 -24.23 11.20
N MET A 370 22.78 -23.55 12.34
CA MET A 370 23.51 -22.28 12.44
C MET A 370 24.60 -22.35 13.50
N THR A 371 25.65 -21.58 13.28
CA THR A 371 26.70 -21.28 14.25
C THR A 371 26.31 -20.08 15.11
N GLN A 372 26.99 -19.91 16.25
CA GLN A 372 26.75 -18.74 17.11
C GLN A 372 27.18 -17.45 16.40
N ASP A 373 28.28 -17.47 15.66
CA ASP A 373 28.76 -16.31 14.91
C ASP A 373 27.82 -15.90 13.77
N GLU A 374 27.13 -16.84 13.13
CA GLU A 374 26.07 -16.52 12.17
C GLU A 374 24.88 -15.82 12.84
N VAL A 375 24.43 -16.31 14.00
CA VAL A 375 23.37 -15.64 14.79
C VAL A 375 23.80 -14.24 15.21
N ARG A 376 25.05 -14.08 15.67
CA ARG A 376 25.63 -12.78 16.03
C ARG A 376 25.67 -11.84 14.83
N GLY A 377 26.07 -12.35 13.66
CA GLY A 377 26.06 -11.58 12.42
C GLY A 377 24.66 -11.08 12.02
N LEU A 378 23.61 -11.88 12.26
CA LEU A 378 22.22 -11.44 12.05
C LEU A 378 21.77 -10.35 13.04
N GLU A 379 22.30 -10.37 14.25
CA GLU A 379 22.04 -9.37 15.31
C GLU A 379 23.02 -8.19 15.29
N GLU A 380 23.82 -8.05 14.22
CA GLU A 380 24.81 -6.97 14.05
C GLU A 380 25.88 -6.95 15.18
N LEU A 381 26.18 -8.11 15.74
CA LEU A 381 27.21 -8.32 16.75
C LEU A 381 28.50 -8.86 16.13
N ASN A 382 29.65 -8.45 16.67
CA ASN A 382 30.96 -8.95 16.23
C ASN A 382 31.10 -10.46 16.49
N PRO A 383 31.69 -11.23 15.57
CA PRO A 383 31.94 -12.65 15.77
C PRO A 383 32.98 -12.86 16.88
N PHE A 384 32.88 -13.99 17.58
CA PHE A 384 33.87 -14.42 18.57
C PHE A 384 34.95 -15.33 17.98
N GLY A 385 34.66 -16.05 16.89
CA GLY A 385 35.57 -17.03 16.31
C GLY A 385 35.70 -18.30 17.18
N GLY A 386 36.62 -19.19 16.79
CA GLY A 386 36.84 -20.46 17.50
C GLY A 386 35.60 -21.35 17.47
N ASP A 387 35.20 -21.87 18.64
CA ASP A 387 34.04 -22.76 18.76
C ASP A 387 32.70 -22.08 18.38
N ALA A 388 32.62 -20.75 18.46
CA ALA A 388 31.44 -19.99 18.05
C ALA A 388 31.22 -19.98 16.53
N ALA A 389 32.27 -20.25 15.75
CA ALA A 389 32.24 -20.33 14.29
C ALA A 389 31.96 -21.75 13.77
N VAL A 390 31.79 -22.73 14.66
CA VAL A 390 31.50 -24.12 14.32
C VAL A 390 30.08 -24.47 14.74
N LEU A 391 29.44 -25.42 14.05
CA LEU A 391 28.10 -25.88 14.41
C LEU A 391 28.12 -26.51 15.82
N PRO A 392 27.25 -26.06 16.74
CA PRO A 392 27.12 -26.67 18.05
C PRO A 392 26.80 -28.18 17.96
N ILE A 393 27.47 -28.98 18.79
CA ILE A 393 27.17 -30.40 18.93
C ILE A 393 25.91 -30.54 19.78
N ALA A 394 24.96 -31.38 19.36
CA ALA A 394 23.73 -31.61 20.11
C ALA A 394 24.05 -32.10 21.55
N THR A 395 23.51 -31.41 22.55
CA THR A 395 23.77 -31.68 23.97
C THR A 395 23.24 -33.04 24.47
N ASN A 396 22.44 -33.76 23.66
CA ASN A 396 21.89 -35.08 23.97
C ASN A 396 22.55 -36.24 23.22
N THR A 397 23.70 -36.02 22.57
CA THR A 397 24.46 -37.14 21.96
C THR A 397 25.25 -37.86 23.07
N PRO A 398 25.01 -39.15 23.36
CA PRO A 398 25.81 -39.88 24.33
C PRO A 398 27.28 -39.82 23.92
N ALA A 399 28.18 -39.50 24.86
CA ALA A 399 29.61 -39.55 24.59
C ALA A 399 29.97 -40.94 24.03
N PRO A 400 30.79 -41.04 22.96
CA PRO A 400 31.21 -42.34 22.45
C PRO A 400 31.90 -43.11 23.59
N VAL A 401 31.39 -44.31 23.87
CA VAL A 401 31.95 -45.20 24.90
C VAL A 401 33.39 -45.50 24.50
N PRO A 402 34.39 -45.25 25.36
CA PRO A 402 35.78 -45.57 25.02
C PRO A 402 35.88 -47.07 24.75
N ALA A 403 36.48 -47.42 23.61
CA ALA A 403 36.75 -48.81 23.27
C ALA A 403 37.56 -49.45 24.41
N ALA A 404 37.01 -50.50 25.01
CA ALA A 404 37.72 -51.26 26.02
C ALA A 404 38.99 -51.84 25.40
N VAL A 405 40.13 -51.55 26.04
CA VAL A 405 41.48 -52.00 25.67
C VAL A 405 41.63 -53.49 25.91
#